data_AF-C0L017-F1
#
_entry.id   AF-C0L017-F1
#
_cell.length_a   1.000
_cell.length_b   1.000
_cell.length_c   1.000
_cell.angle_alpha   90.00
_cell.angle_beta   90.00
_cell.angle_gamma   90.00
#
_symmetry.space_group_name_H-M   'P 1'
#
loop_
_entity.id
_entity.type
_entity.pdbx_description
1 polymer ?
#
loop_
_entity_poly.entity_id
_entity_poly.type
_entity_poly.pdbx_seq_one_letter_code
_entity_poly.pdbx_strand_id
1 'polypeptide(L)'
;SRLIAQATEQKLSEETPLLSATLPNGYRIQIVFPPACEPDKVVISIRKPSSMQLALDDYEKMGAFSETVIGVTDNPVDRHLDLLLKQKKIKEFLEYAVISKKNIIISGGTSTGKTTFTNATLRAIPSEERIITVEDAREIVLNDHPNKVHLISSKGGQGRAKVTTQDLI
;
A
#
# COMPACT_ATOMS: atom_id res chain seq x y z
N SER A 1 -4.11 22.95 -7.63
CA SER A 1 -4.90 22.28 -6.56
C SER A 1 -6.21 22.99 -6.24
N ARG A 2 -6.26 24.33 -6.15
CA ARG A 2 -7.46 25.10 -5.76
C ARG A 2 -8.72 24.84 -6.61
N LEU A 3 -8.57 24.56 -7.92
CA LEU A 3 -9.68 24.32 -8.85
C LEU A 3 -10.46 23.02 -8.56
N ILE A 4 -9.79 21.94 -8.12
CA ILE A 4 -10.47 20.67 -7.83
C ILE A 4 -11.20 20.75 -6.49
N ALA A 5 -10.57 21.34 -5.47
CA ALA A 5 -11.20 21.55 -4.16
C ALA A 5 -12.41 22.48 -4.24
N GLN A 6 -12.34 23.54 -5.06
CA GLN A 6 -13.48 24.43 -5.32
C GLN A 6 -14.61 23.72 -6.08
N ALA A 7 -14.29 22.81 -7.00
CA ALA A 7 -15.30 22.04 -7.72
C ALA A 7 -16.00 20.98 -6.85
N THR A 8 -15.41 20.57 -5.72
CA THR A 8 -15.98 19.56 -4.81
C THR A 8 -16.40 20.10 -3.45
N GLU A 9 -16.39 21.43 -3.25
CA GLU A 9 -16.71 22.11 -1.99
C GLU A 9 -15.92 21.62 -0.76
N GLN A 10 -14.76 20.99 -0.97
CA GLN A 10 -13.94 20.45 0.11
C GLN A 10 -12.98 21.50 0.66
N LYS A 11 -12.94 21.63 1.99
CA LYS A 11 -11.97 22.48 2.69
C LYS A 11 -10.61 21.79 2.74
N LEU A 12 -9.67 22.26 1.94
CA LEU A 12 -8.28 21.84 1.99
C LEU A 12 -7.49 22.75 2.93
N SER A 13 -6.82 22.17 3.92
CA SER A 13 -5.97 22.88 4.87
C SER A 13 -4.85 21.97 5.37
N GLU A 14 -3.89 22.50 6.14
CA GLU A 14 -2.90 21.66 6.83
C GLU A 14 -3.56 20.69 7.83
N GLU A 15 -4.74 21.02 8.38
CA GLU A 15 -5.50 20.12 9.28
C GLU A 15 -6.27 19.04 8.54
N THR A 16 -6.72 19.35 7.32
CA THR A 16 -7.51 18.50 6.42
C THR A 16 -6.82 18.34 5.06
N PRO A 17 -5.64 17.69 5.01
CA PRO A 17 -4.80 17.65 3.81
C PRO A 17 -5.19 16.56 2.80
N LEU A 18 -6.30 15.86 3.02
CA LEU A 18 -6.79 14.81 2.14
C LEU A 18 -7.93 15.35 1.28
N LEU A 19 -7.88 15.07 -0.02
CA LEU A 19 -8.94 15.42 -0.97
C LEU A 19 -9.33 14.16 -1.74
N SER A 20 -10.63 13.92 -1.84
CA SER A 20 -11.20 12.83 -2.63
C SER A 20 -12.35 13.37 -3.48
N ALA A 21 -12.30 13.14 -4.79
CA ALA A 21 -13.25 13.74 -5.73
C ALA A 21 -13.55 12.81 -6.92
N THR A 22 -14.67 13.07 -7.59
CA THR A 22 -14.95 12.52 -8.92
C THR A 22 -14.86 13.66 -9.93
N LEU A 23 -14.04 13.46 -10.96
CA LEU A 23 -13.86 14.40 -12.06
C LEU A 23 -15.05 14.32 -13.04
N PRO A 24 -15.31 15.35 -13.86
CA PRO A 24 -16.43 15.38 -14.80
C PRO A 24 -16.48 14.21 -15.79
N ASN A 25 -15.34 13.61 -16.10
CA ASN A 25 -15.21 12.43 -16.95
C ASN A 25 -15.44 11.09 -16.23
N GLY A 26 -15.89 11.12 -14.97
CA GLY A 26 -16.14 9.93 -14.13
C GLY A 26 -14.89 9.35 -13.47
N TYR A 27 -13.72 9.97 -13.62
CA TYR A 27 -12.49 9.49 -12.99
C TYR A 27 -12.50 9.84 -11.52
N ARG A 28 -12.05 8.92 -10.67
CA ARG A 28 -11.87 9.21 -9.24
C ARG A 28 -10.47 9.73 -9.03
N ILE A 29 -10.33 10.80 -8.25
CA ILE A 29 -9.04 11.36 -7.88
C ILE A 29 -8.91 11.41 -6.36
N GLN A 30 -7.76 10.99 -5.85
CA GLN A 30 -7.33 11.19 -4.47
C GLN A 30 -6.07 12.04 -4.47
N ILE A 31 -6.02 13.03 -3.60
CA ILE A 31 -4.86 13.89 -3.42
C ILE A 31 -4.50 13.96 -1.94
N VAL A 32 -3.22 13.75 -1.62
CA VAL A 32 -2.66 13.97 -0.28
C VAL A 32 -1.69 15.13 -0.36
N PHE A 33 -1.91 16.13 0.48
CA PHE A 33 -1.04 17.28 0.63
C PHE A 33 -0.18 17.16 1.90
N PRO A 34 0.92 17.92 2.00
CA PRO A 34 1.59 18.11 3.28
C PRO A 34 0.62 18.69 4.32
N PRO A 35 0.74 18.31 5.61
CA PRO A 35 1.80 17.48 6.19
C PRO A 35 1.47 15.96 6.25
N ALA A 36 0.41 15.49 5.58
CA ALA A 36 0.07 14.05 5.54
C ALA A 36 0.93 13.23 4.57
N CYS A 37 1.88 13.87 3.90
CA CYS A 37 2.94 13.26 3.10
C CYS A 37 4.22 14.12 3.21
N GLU A 38 5.26 13.78 2.47
CA GLU A 38 6.54 14.51 2.49
C GLU A 38 6.36 16.01 2.17
N PRO A 39 7.05 16.93 2.90
CA PRO A 39 6.80 18.38 2.83
C PRO A 39 6.80 19.01 1.43
N ASP A 40 7.64 18.49 0.53
CA ASP A 40 7.81 19.02 -0.84
C ASP A 40 7.08 18.18 -1.91
N LYS A 41 6.16 17.31 -1.50
CA LYS A 41 5.44 16.42 -2.39
C LYS A 41 3.93 16.58 -2.26
N VAL A 42 3.24 16.32 -3.36
CA VAL A 42 1.78 16.12 -3.39
C VAL A 42 1.55 14.75 -4.02
N VAL A 43 0.84 13.88 -3.30
CA VAL A 43 0.51 12.55 -3.81
C VAL A 43 -0.80 12.63 -4.55
N ILE A 44 -0.84 12.14 -5.78
CA ILE A 44 -2.06 12.09 -6.59
C ILE A 44 -2.27 10.66 -7.07
N SER A 45 -3.48 10.15 -6.90
CA SER A 45 -3.94 8.89 -7.49
C SER A 45 -5.18 9.14 -8.32
N ILE A 46 -5.19 8.71 -9.57
CA ILE A 46 -6.34 8.82 -10.47
C ILE A 46 -6.77 7.42 -10.90
N ARG A 47 -8.02 7.06 -10.61
CA ARG A 47 -8.63 5.79 -11.00
C ARG A 47 -9.64 6.03 -12.12
N LYS A 48 -9.28 5.53 -13.30
CA LYS A 48 -10.17 5.50 -14.47
C LYS A 48 -11.28 4.46 -14.24
N PRO A 49 -12.56 4.77 -14.52
CA PRO A 49 -13.62 3.77 -14.54
C PRO A 49 -13.36 2.75 -15.67
N SER A 50 -13.58 1.47 -15.40
CA SER A 50 -13.56 0.47 -16.47
C SER A 50 -14.71 0.77 -17.42
N SER A 51 -14.39 0.97 -18.70
CA SER A 51 -15.39 1.12 -19.77
C SER A 51 -15.85 -0.24 -20.32
N MET A 52 -15.30 -1.34 -19.81
CA MET A 52 -15.60 -2.68 -20.29
C MET A 52 -16.82 -3.20 -19.53
N GLN A 53 -17.94 -3.38 -20.26
CA GLN A 53 -19.13 -4.05 -19.77
C GLN A 53 -19.05 -5.52 -20.20
N LEU A 54 -18.45 -6.36 -19.35
CA LEU A 54 -18.35 -7.81 -19.59
C LEU A 54 -19.52 -8.53 -18.93
N ALA A 55 -20.17 -9.43 -19.67
CA ALA A 55 -21.05 -10.44 -19.10
C ALA A 55 -20.24 -11.62 -18.54
N LEU A 56 -20.87 -12.49 -17.75
CA LEU A 56 -20.21 -13.70 -17.22
C LEU A 56 -19.71 -14.61 -18.36
N ASP A 57 -20.47 -14.74 -19.44
CA ASP A 57 -20.07 -15.49 -20.63
C ASP A 57 -18.78 -14.97 -21.27
N ASP A 58 -18.53 -13.66 -21.19
CA ASP A 58 -17.29 -13.07 -21.71
C ASP A 58 -16.10 -13.46 -20.84
N TYR A 59 -16.27 -13.44 -19.51
CA TYR A 59 -15.25 -13.95 -18.58
C TYR A 59 -14.97 -15.44 -18.79
N GLU A 60 -16.00 -16.24 -19.04
CA GLU A 60 -15.83 -17.68 -19.34
C GLU A 60 -15.04 -17.89 -20.64
N LYS A 61 -15.40 -17.18 -21.71
CA LYS A 61 -14.66 -17.22 -23.00
C LYS A 61 -13.22 -16.75 -22.87
N MET A 62 -12.96 -15.80 -21.97
CA MET A 62 -11.61 -15.33 -21.64
C MET A 62 -10.82 -16.31 -20.77
N GLY A 63 -11.43 -17.41 -20.33
CA GLY A 63 -10.80 -18.39 -19.45
C GLY A 63 -10.68 -17.91 -18.00
N ALA A 64 -11.38 -16.85 -17.59
CA ALA A 64 -11.25 -16.30 -16.24
C ALA A 64 -11.60 -17.30 -15.14
N PHE A 65 -12.39 -18.33 -15.46
CA PHE A 65 -12.80 -19.38 -14.54
C PHE A 65 -11.97 -20.67 -14.66
N SER A 66 -11.07 -20.80 -15.65
CA SER A 66 -10.39 -22.08 -15.93
C SER A 66 -9.46 -22.55 -14.82
N GLU A 67 -8.88 -21.63 -14.08
CA GLU A 67 -7.99 -21.90 -12.94
C GLU A 67 -8.70 -21.73 -11.58
N THR A 68 -10.03 -21.72 -11.57
CA THR A 68 -10.79 -21.59 -10.31
C THR A 68 -10.56 -22.81 -9.45
N VAL A 69 -9.95 -22.61 -8.28
CA VAL A 69 -9.70 -23.70 -7.34
C VAL A 69 -10.81 -23.77 -6.30
N ILE A 70 -11.39 -24.96 -6.12
CA ILE A 70 -12.45 -25.24 -5.14
C ILE A 70 -11.85 -26.08 -4.01
N GLY A 71 -12.01 -25.60 -2.76
CA GLY A 71 -11.56 -26.31 -1.56
C GLY A 71 -10.19 -25.86 -1.02
N VAL A 72 -9.57 -26.70 -0.19
CA VAL A 72 -8.23 -26.44 0.36
C VAL A 72 -7.21 -26.67 -0.73
N THR A 73 -6.41 -25.65 -1.03
CA THR A 73 -5.45 -25.68 -2.11
C THR A 73 -4.05 -25.93 -1.58
N ASP A 74 -3.33 -26.86 -2.22
CA ASP A 74 -1.91 -27.07 -1.96
C ASP A 74 -1.11 -25.95 -2.64
N ASN A 75 -1.03 -24.79 -1.97
CA ASN A 75 -0.36 -23.63 -2.52
C ASN A 75 1.16 -23.91 -2.65
N PRO A 76 1.74 -23.87 -3.86
CA PRO A 76 3.16 -24.12 -4.06
C PRO A 76 4.07 -23.17 -3.28
N VAL A 77 3.63 -21.93 -3.04
CA VAL A 77 4.36 -20.95 -2.22
C VAL A 77 4.41 -21.42 -0.77
N ASP A 78 3.28 -21.86 -0.22
CA ASP A 78 3.21 -22.33 1.17
C ASP A 78 4.03 -23.59 1.39
N ARG A 79 4.00 -24.54 0.44
CA ARG A 79 4.90 -25.70 0.46
C ARG A 79 6.37 -25.32 0.47
N HIS A 80 6.77 -24.35 -0.36
CA HIS A 80 8.16 -23.93 -0.42
C HIS A 80 8.60 -23.26 0.88
N LEU A 81 7.75 -22.41 1.45
CA LEU A 81 7.97 -21.80 2.76
C LEU A 81 8.12 -22.86 3.87
N ASP A 82 7.24 -23.86 3.89
CA ASP A 82 7.32 -24.97 4.85
C ASP A 82 8.64 -25.75 4.73
N LEU A 83 9.10 -25.99 3.50
CA LEU A 83 10.38 -26.67 3.25
C LEU A 83 11.58 -25.85 3.77
N LEU A 84 11.60 -24.55 3.49
CA LEU A 84 12.65 -23.64 3.99
C LEU A 84 12.66 -23.60 5.52
N LEU A 85 11.48 -23.54 6.15
CA LEU A 85 11.34 -23.52 7.60
C LEU A 85 11.81 -24.84 8.23
N LYS A 86 11.40 -26.00 7.69
CA LYS A 86 11.86 -27.33 8.14
C LYS A 86 13.37 -27.50 8.02
N GLN A 87 13.99 -26.87 7.03
CA GLN A 87 15.44 -26.85 6.83
C GLN A 87 16.17 -25.79 7.66
N LYS A 88 15.46 -24.99 8.48
CA LYS A 88 15.99 -23.86 9.25
C LYS A 88 16.67 -22.78 8.39
N LYS A 89 16.28 -22.66 7.12
CA LYS A 89 16.75 -21.63 6.18
C LYS A 89 15.95 -20.35 6.36
N ILE A 90 16.15 -19.68 7.50
CA ILE A 90 15.30 -18.57 7.95
C ILE A 90 15.43 -17.34 7.04
N LYS A 91 16.65 -17.05 6.57
CA LYS A 91 16.88 -15.91 5.67
C LYS A 91 16.10 -16.09 4.37
N GLU A 92 16.25 -17.25 3.73
CA GLU A 92 15.59 -17.58 2.48
C GLU A 92 14.08 -17.67 2.65
N PHE A 93 13.61 -18.17 3.79
CA PHE A 93 12.18 -18.17 4.15
C PHE A 93 11.61 -16.75 4.13
N LEU A 94 12.28 -15.80 4.78
CA LEU A 94 11.85 -14.41 4.85
C LEU A 94 11.88 -13.73 3.47
N GLU A 95 12.99 -13.87 2.73
CA GLU A 95 13.13 -13.33 1.38
C GLU A 95 12.03 -13.87 0.45
N TYR A 96 11.80 -15.18 0.47
CA TYR A 96 10.77 -15.80 -0.35
C TYR A 96 9.35 -15.39 0.06
N ALA A 97 9.08 -15.25 1.36
CA ALA A 97 7.79 -14.77 1.86
C ALA A 97 7.48 -13.34 1.37
N VAL A 98 8.49 -12.46 1.38
CA VAL A 98 8.38 -11.08 0.89
C VAL A 98 8.12 -11.05 -0.61
N ILE A 99 8.97 -11.72 -1.40
CA ILE A 99 8.85 -11.74 -2.87
C ILE A 99 7.54 -12.40 -3.31
N SER A 100 7.06 -13.38 -2.54
CA SER A 100 5.77 -14.04 -2.78
C SER A 100 4.56 -13.27 -2.22
N LYS A 101 4.76 -12.04 -1.75
CA LYS A 101 3.70 -11.11 -1.30
C LYS A 101 2.84 -11.65 -0.16
N LYS A 102 3.46 -12.42 0.75
CA LYS A 102 2.78 -12.85 1.97
C LYS A 102 2.54 -11.65 2.89
N ASN A 103 1.40 -11.66 3.56
CA ASN A 103 1.14 -10.69 4.63
C ASN A 103 1.98 -11.06 5.84
N ILE A 104 2.90 -10.18 6.24
CA ILE A 104 3.86 -10.42 7.32
C ILE A 104 3.61 -9.41 8.44
N ILE A 105 3.50 -9.91 9.67
CA ILE A 105 3.45 -9.09 10.88
C ILE A 105 4.77 -9.27 11.63
N ILE A 106 5.52 -8.18 11.81
CA ILE A 106 6.73 -8.16 12.63
C ILE A 106 6.37 -7.67 14.03
N SER A 107 6.48 -8.55 15.03
CA SER A 107 6.10 -8.27 16.42
C SER A 107 7.28 -8.45 17.38
N GLY A 108 7.19 -7.85 18.57
CA GLY A 108 8.26 -7.82 19.57
C GLY A 108 8.14 -6.63 20.53
N GLY A 109 8.84 -6.68 21.67
CA GLY A 109 8.82 -5.63 22.70
C GLY A 109 9.30 -4.27 22.22
N THR A 110 9.15 -3.23 23.04
CA THR A 110 9.67 -1.89 22.73
C THR A 110 11.20 -1.93 22.62
N SER A 111 11.77 -1.20 21.65
CA SER A 111 13.22 -1.12 21.43
C SER A 111 13.93 -2.43 21.05
N THR A 112 13.21 -3.47 20.59
CA THR A 112 13.82 -4.74 20.14
C THR A 112 14.28 -4.76 18.68
N GLY A 113 14.35 -3.59 18.02
CA GLY A 113 14.81 -3.49 16.62
C GLY A 113 13.79 -3.87 15.55
N LYS A 114 12.48 -3.86 15.85
CA LYS A 114 11.42 -4.18 14.88
C LYS A 114 11.49 -3.34 13.60
N THR A 115 11.64 -2.03 13.73
CA THR A 115 11.73 -1.14 12.58
C THR A 115 13.00 -1.41 11.77
N THR A 116 14.12 -1.69 12.44
CA THR A 116 15.37 -2.11 11.78
C THR A 116 15.18 -3.38 10.98
N PHE A 117 14.53 -4.39 11.56
CA PHE A 117 14.24 -5.65 10.89
C PHE A 117 13.25 -5.47 9.73
N THR A 118 12.25 -4.60 9.89
CA THR A 118 11.31 -4.21 8.83
C THR A 118 12.06 -3.60 7.65
N ASN A 119 12.91 -2.60 7.89
CA ASN A 119 13.75 -1.99 6.87
C ASN A 119 14.67 -3.00 6.15
N ALA A 120 15.22 -3.97 6.86
CA ALA A 120 16.02 -5.03 6.24
C ALA A 120 15.17 -5.93 5.33
N THR A 121 13.96 -6.29 5.78
CA THR A 121 13.01 -7.13 5.04
C THR A 121 12.49 -6.44 3.77
N LEU A 122 12.24 -5.13 3.84
CA LEU A 122 11.77 -4.33 2.69
C LEU A 122 12.77 -4.32 1.53
N ARG A 123 14.07 -4.52 1.78
CA ARG A 123 15.09 -4.61 0.71
C ARG A 123 14.96 -5.84 -0.18
N ALA A 124 14.19 -6.85 0.24
CA ALA A 124 13.90 -8.01 -0.59
C ALA A 124 12.76 -7.75 -1.59
N ILE A 125 12.01 -6.64 -1.46
CA ILE A 125 10.95 -6.30 -2.40
C ILE A 125 11.59 -5.87 -3.73
N PRO A 126 11.12 -6.38 -4.89
CA PRO A 126 11.61 -5.92 -6.19
C PRO A 126 11.44 -4.41 -6.39
N SER A 127 12.45 -3.76 -6.96
CA SER A 127 12.54 -2.29 -7.05
C SER A 127 11.36 -1.63 -7.81
N GLU A 128 10.79 -2.35 -8.77
CA GLU A 128 9.70 -1.92 -9.63
C GLU A 128 8.33 -1.90 -8.93
N GLU A 129 8.23 -2.51 -7.75
CA GLU A 129 6.98 -2.53 -7.01
C GLU A 129 6.63 -1.15 -6.46
N ARG A 130 5.33 -0.83 -6.48
CA ARG A 130 4.82 0.38 -5.84
C ARG A 130 4.66 0.15 -4.34
N ILE A 131 5.35 0.93 -3.53
CA ILE A 131 5.27 0.84 -2.08
C ILE A 131 4.62 2.10 -1.51
N ILE A 132 3.65 1.92 -0.62
CA ILE A 132 3.04 2.99 0.16
C ILE A 132 3.29 2.67 1.63
N THR A 133 3.94 3.57 2.35
CA THR A 133 4.09 3.46 3.81
C THR A 133 3.10 4.37 4.50
N VAL A 134 2.55 3.91 5.63
CA VAL A 134 1.73 4.72 6.53
C VAL A 134 2.37 4.65 7.90
N GLU A 135 2.88 5.78 8.37
CA GLU A 135 3.69 5.87 9.59
C GLU A 135 3.19 7.02 10.48
N ASP A 136 3.45 6.99 11.78
CA ASP A 136 3.28 8.14 12.67
C ASP A 136 4.57 8.98 12.77
N ALA A 137 5.74 8.33 12.69
CA ALA A 137 7.05 8.95 12.49
C ALA A 137 7.78 8.27 11.33
N ARG A 138 8.53 9.05 10.53
CA ARG A 138 9.31 8.53 9.41
C ARG A 138 10.48 7.68 9.92
N GLU A 139 10.37 6.36 9.79
CA GLU A 139 11.44 5.41 10.10
C GLU A 139 11.77 4.47 8.93
N ILE A 140 10.82 4.29 8.00
CA ILE A 140 10.98 3.39 6.84
C ILE A 140 11.79 4.06 5.72
N VAL A 141 12.83 3.36 5.27
CA VAL A 141 13.79 3.78 4.24
C VAL A 141 13.60 2.94 2.98
N LEU A 142 13.31 3.61 1.86
CA LEU A 142 13.00 2.96 0.57
C LEU A 142 13.83 3.56 -0.58
N ASN A 143 15.12 3.82 -0.36
CA ASN A 143 15.96 4.53 -1.34
C ASN A 143 15.96 3.85 -2.72
N ASP A 144 15.92 2.51 -2.75
CA ASP A 144 16.00 1.70 -3.97
C ASP A 144 14.65 1.57 -4.73
N HIS A 145 13.55 2.09 -4.16
CA HIS A 145 12.23 2.07 -4.81
C HIS A 145 11.88 3.45 -5.39
N PRO A 146 11.85 3.62 -6.72
CA PRO A 146 11.46 4.88 -7.35
C PRO A 146 9.96 5.16 -7.18
N ASN A 147 9.10 4.14 -7.23
CA ASN A 147 7.65 4.27 -7.13
C ASN A 147 7.18 4.12 -5.67
N LYS A 148 7.51 5.12 -4.84
CA LYS A 148 7.19 5.10 -3.40
C LYS A 148 6.37 6.31 -2.97
N VAL A 149 5.55 6.10 -1.95
CA VAL A 149 4.83 7.15 -1.24
C VAL A 149 4.99 6.94 0.26
N HIS A 150 5.30 8.01 0.98
CA HIS A 150 5.32 8.03 2.44
C HIS A 150 4.15 8.88 2.95
N LEU A 151 3.17 8.23 3.58
CA LEU A 151 2.01 8.86 4.20
C LEU A 151 2.22 8.96 5.71
N ILE A 152 1.83 10.09 6.29
CA ILE A 152 2.05 10.41 7.70
C ILE A 152 0.72 10.62 8.39
N SER A 153 0.51 9.81 9.43
CA SER A 153 -0.61 9.92 10.36
C SER A 153 -0.18 10.70 11.61
N SER A 154 -1.12 11.41 12.21
CA SER A 154 -0.94 12.15 13.46
C SER A 154 -1.76 11.48 14.55
N LYS A 155 -1.11 10.69 15.41
CA LYS A 155 -1.76 10.13 16.60
C LYS A 155 -1.88 11.24 17.66
N GLY A 156 -3.11 11.53 18.09
CA GLY A 156 -3.34 12.38 19.26
C GLY A 156 -3.13 13.89 19.06
N GLY A 157 -3.22 14.41 17.83
CA GLY A 157 -3.24 15.86 17.55
C GLY A 157 -1.90 16.59 17.74
N GLN A 158 -0.79 15.85 17.86
CA GLN A 158 0.55 16.43 17.97
C GLN A 158 1.09 16.96 16.62
N GLY A 159 0.63 16.37 15.51
CA GLY A 159 0.86 16.89 14.16
C GLY A 159 -0.23 17.87 13.72
N ARG A 160 0.11 18.81 12.82
CA ARG A 160 -0.84 19.80 12.28
C ARG A 160 -2.00 19.15 11.52
N ALA A 161 -1.75 18.04 10.82
CA ALA A 161 -2.80 17.24 10.20
C ALA A 161 -3.57 16.42 11.23
N LYS A 162 -4.90 16.40 11.14
CA LYS A 162 -5.78 15.55 11.95
C LYS A 162 -6.15 14.30 11.16
N VAL A 163 -5.14 13.51 10.82
CA VAL A 163 -5.26 12.35 9.93
C VAL A 163 -4.81 11.10 10.67
N THR A 164 -5.70 10.12 10.80
CA THR A 164 -5.40 8.81 11.38
C THR A 164 -4.84 7.85 10.33
N THR A 165 -4.29 6.72 10.78
CA THR A 165 -3.89 5.63 9.87
C THR A 165 -5.07 5.13 9.03
N GLN A 166 -6.29 5.11 9.58
CA GLN A 166 -7.49 4.65 8.88
C GLN A 166 -7.89 5.60 7.74
N ASP A 167 -7.60 6.89 7.86
CA ASP A 167 -7.91 7.89 6.84
C ASP A 167 -6.96 7.83 5.63
N LEU A 168 -5.83 7.13 5.76
CA LEU A 168 -4.78 7.01 4.75
C LEU A 168 -4.83 5.69 3.97
N ILE A 169 -5.80 4.82 4.26
CA ILE A 169 -6.00 3.50 3.64
C ILE A 169 -7.19 3.53 2.67
#